data_AF-A0A0F9Z2W0-F1
#
_entry.id   AF-A0A0F9Z2W0-F1
#
_cell.length_a   1.000
_cell.length_b   1.000
_cell.length_c   1.000
_cell.angle_alpha   90.00
_cell.angle_beta   90.00
_cell.angle_gamma   90.00
#
_symmetry.space_group_name_H-M   'P 1'
#
loop_
_entity.id
_entity.type
_entity.pdbx_description
1 polymer ?
#
loop_
_entity_poly.entity_id
_entity_poly.type
_entity_poly.pdbx_seq_one_letter_code
_entity_poly.pdbx_strand_id
1 'polypeptide(L)'
;MKKILNLVICLIVLSISQLRGQVVIHETDTGATPDPIAALDIQSTTKGLLIPNLSESQKAALPSPDAGLMVYNRTYGYFNYFNGTNWILIPRRHVTVASNPSSTGSDKGVGIGLDDPDNSALLHINANNKGLLLPRIADVIATPPTGCIYYRQASNKVRFYDGTAWQTLSDSALTAKNTSTGVAAGVIIGTGTVAASAKLEIKTTDKCLLIPRMTSAQRDLIPSPAEGLLLYNTNDNQMQYFVANNWYYLKFD
;
A
#
# COMPACT_ATOMS: atom_id res chain seq x y z
N MET A 1 -12.44 16.17 -87.16
CA MET A 1 -12.36 14.85 -86.46
C MET A 1 -11.66 14.94 -85.10
N LYS A 2 -10.41 15.45 -84.98
CA LYS A 2 -9.70 15.56 -83.69
C LYS A 2 -10.45 16.33 -82.58
N LYS A 3 -11.16 17.42 -82.92
CA LYS A 3 -11.96 18.21 -81.96
C LYS A 3 -13.18 17.46 -81.41
N ILE A 4 -13.81 16.63 -82.24
CA ILE A 4 -14.97 15.80 -81.85
C ILE A 4 -14.49 14.64 -80.98
N LEU A 5 -13.35 14.03 -81.31
CA LEU A 5 -12.75 12.95 -80.51
C LEU A 5 -12.33 13.45 -79.10
N ASN A 6 -11.71 14.63 -79.00
CA ASN A 6 -11.32 15.21 -77.71
C ASN A 6 -12.54 15.56 -76.84
N LEU A 7 -13.64 16.01 -77.46
CA LEU A 7 -14.87 16.31 -76.76
C LEU A 7 -15.52 15.03 -76.19
N VAL A 8 -15.54 13.94 -76.98
CA VAL A 8 -16.07 12.64 -76.55
C VAL A 8 -15.22 12.05 -75.41
N ILE A 9 -13.89 12.15 -75.47
CA ILE A 9 -12.99 11.72 -74.38
C ILE A 9 -13.25 12.53 -73.11
N CYS A 10 -13.44 13.85 -73.23
CA CYS A 10 -13.73 14.71 -72.07
C CYS A 10 -15.08 14.34 -71.41
N LEU A 11 -16.11 14.06 -72.22
CA LEU A 11 -17.43 13.60 -71.73
C LEU A 11 -17.36 12.22 -71.06
N ILE A 12 -16.51 11.32 -71.55
CA ILE A 12 -16.27 10.01 -70.92
C ILE A 12 -15.52 10.18 -69.58
N VAL A 13 -14.49 11.04 -69.52
CA VAL A 13 -13.76 11.31 -68.26
C VAL A 13 -14.66 11.97 -67.20
N LEU A 14 -15.56 12.88 -67.60
CA LEU A 14 -16.55 13.50 -66.69
C LEU A 14 -17.63 12.54 -66.19
N SER A 15 -17.92 11.46 -66.92
CA SER A 15 -18.94 10.47 -66.52
C SER A 15 -18.40 9.34 -65.65
N ILE A 16 -17.07 9.21 -65.53
CA ILE A 16 -16.40 8.21 -64.66
C ILE A 16 -16.08 8.78 -63.27
N SER A 17 -16.11 10.10 -63.07
CA SER A 17 -15.94 10.68 -61.74
C SER A 17 -17.20 10.45 -60.89
N GLN A 18 -17.22 9.37 -60.10
CA GLN A 18 -18.21 9.20 -59.03
C GLN A 18 -17.99 10.30 -57.98
N LEU A 19 -18.81 11.34 -58.00
CA LEU A 19 -18.93 12.27 -56.88
C LEU A 19 -19.57 11.49 -55.71
N ARG A 20 -18.73 10.99 -54.81
CA ARG A 20 -19.16 10.47 -53.51
C ARG A 20 -19.47 11.68 -52.64
N GLY A 21 -20.75 11.93 -52.37
CA GLY A 21 -21.13 12.92 -51.37
C GLY A 21 -20.72 12.40 -49.99
N GLN A 22 -19.68 12.99 -49.39
CA GLN A 22 -19.35 12.80 -47.98
C GLN A 22 -20.18 13.76 -47.13
N VAL A 23 -20.65 13.30 -45.97
CA VAL A 23 -21.40 14.14 -45.05
C VAL A 23 -20.42 14.79 -44.08
N VAL A 24 -20.48 16.11 -44.00
CA VAL A 24 -19.57 16.94 -43.23
C VAL A 24 -20.39 17.78 -42.30
N ILE A 25 -20.12 17.67 -41.00
CA ILE A 25 -20.78 18.49 -39.98
C ILE A 25 -19.69 19.21 -39.20
N HIS A 26 -19.31 20.39 -39.67
CA HIS A 26 -18.31 21.25 -39.05
C HIS A 26 -19.00 22.54 -38.58
N GLU A 27 -18.95 22.81 -37.28
CA GLU A 27 -19.65 23.97 -36.70
C GLU A 27 -18.80 25.25 -36.65
N THR A 28 -17.47 25.14 -36.82
CA THR A 28 -16.53 26.26 -36.69
C THR A 28 -15.70 26.57 -37.93
N ASP A 29 -15.76 25.74 -38.98
CA ASP A 29 -14.96 25.92 -40.19
C ASP A 29 -15.78 25.60 -41.44
N THR A 30 -16.18 26.65 -42.17
CA THR A 30 -16.93 26.56 -43.43
C THR A 30 -16.07 26.16 -44.63
N GLY A 31 -14.74 26.10 -44.46
CA GLY A 31 -13.76 25.68 -45.47
C GLY A 31 -13.09 24.34 -45.14
N ALA A 32 -13.46 23.70 -44.03
CA ALA A 32 -12.80 22.46 -43.63
C ALA A 32 -13.03 21.36 -44.67
N THR A 33 -11.92 20.82 -45.17
CA THR A 33 -11.92 19.69 -46.08
C THR A 33 -12.23 18.44 -45.28
N PRO A 34 -13.23 17.64 -45.67
CA PRO A 34 -13.58 16.44 -44.91
C PRO A 34 -12.48 15.40 -45.02
N ASP A 35 -12.35 14.57 -44.00
CA ASP A 35 -11.38 13.49 -44.00
C ASP A 35 -11.60 12.54 -45.20
N PRO A 36 -10.60 12.33 -46.09
CA PRO A 36 -10.73 11.48 -47.27
C PRO A 36 -11.11 10.02 -47.00
N ILE A 37 -10.96 9.53 -45.75
CA ILE A 37 -11.33 8.17 -45.36
C ILE A 37 -12.64 8.10 -44.57
N ALA A 38 -13.29 9.23 -44.28
CA ALA A 38 -14.54 9.27 -43.52
C ALA A 38 -15.77 9.38 -44.44
N ALA A 39 -16.73 8.48 -44.27
CA ALA A 39 -18.06 8.65 -44.88
C ALA A 39 -18.89 9.74 -44.18
N LEU A 40 -18.62 9.96 -42.88
CA LEU A 40 -19.21 10.98 -42.03
C LEU A 40 -18.10 11.60 -41.17
N ASP A 41 -17.80 12.87 -41.42
CA ASP A 41 -16.84 13.66 -40.64
C ASP A 41 -17.59 14.68 -39.77
N ILE A 42 -17.38 14.60 -38.46
CA ILE A 42 -18.02 15.48 -37.47
C ILE A 42 -16.93 16.13 -36.65
N GLN A 43 -16.83 17.45 -36.77
CA GLN A 43 -15.92 18.26 -35.98
C GLN A 43 -16.72 19.31 -35.22
N SER A 44 -16.59 19.23 -33.89
CA SER A 44 -17.31 20.06 -32.96
C SER A 44 -16.46 20.24 -31.71
N THR A 45 -16.44 21.45 -31.18
CA THR A 45 -15.74 21.78 -29.92
C THR A 45 -16.72 21.90 -28.76
N THR A 46 -18.02 21.99 -29.05
CA THR A 46 -19.06 22.27 -28.05
C THR A 46 -20.13 21.20 -27.94
N LYS A 47 -20.25 20.32 -28.94
CA LYS A 47 -21.24 19.24 -29.04
C LYS A 47 -20.56 17.88 -29.29
N GLY A 48 -21.30 16.81 -29.03
CA GLY A 48 -20.89 15.43 -29.32
C GLY A 48 -21.86 14.71 -30.26
N LEU A 49 -21.56 13.46 -30.58
CA LEU A 49 -22.46 12.58 -31.33
C LEU A 49 -23.39 11.83 -30.37
N LEU A 50 -24.69 12.08 -30.47
CA LEU A 50 -25.70 11.23 -29.83
C LEU A 50 -26.10 10.10 -30.79
N ILE A 51 -25.71 8.88 -30.46
CA ILE A 51 -26.17 7.69 -31.19
C ILE A 51 -27.58 7.26 -30.70
N PRO A 52 -28.30 6.36 -31.41
CA PRO A 52 -29.63 5.92 -31.00
C PRO A 52 -29.64 5.44 -29.53
N ASN A 53 -30.41 6.13 -28.71
CA ASN A 53 -30.51 5.89 -27.27
C ASN A 53 -31.81 5.14 -26.95
N LEU A 54 -31.72 3.85 -26.66
CA LEU A 54 -32.85 2.92 -26.54
C LEU A 54 -32.91 2.28 -25.14
N SER A 55 -34.11 1.98 -24.64
CA SER A 55 -34.25 1.04 -23.52
C SER A 55 -33.88 -0.38 -23.96
N GLU A 56 -33.67 -1.29 -23.01
CA GLU A 56 -33.42 -2.70 -23.35
C GLU A 56 -34.57 -3.28 -24.20
N SER A 57 -35.82 -2.99 -23.83
CA SER A 57 -36.99 -3.43 -24.59
C SER A 57 -37.03 -2.86 -26.01
N GLN A 58 -36.68 -1.59 -26.20
CA GLN A 58 -36.64 -0.96 -27.52
C GLN A 58 -35.50 -1.51 -28.38
N LYS A 59 -34.32 -1.73 -27.79
CA LYS A 59 -33.18 -2.36 -28.47
C LYS A 59 -33.51 -3.80 -28.89
N ALA A 60 -34.12 -4.58 -28.01
CA ALA A 60 -34.51 -5.96 -28.28
C ALA A 60 -35.61 -6.07 -29.35
N ALA A 61 -36.46 -5.04 -29.48
CA ALA A 61 -37.51 -4.96 -30.49
C ALA A 61 -37.02 -4.45 -31.85
N LEU A 62 -35.73 -4.13 -32.03
CA LEU A 62 -35.21 -3.69 -33.33
C LEU A 62 -35.33 -4.84 -34.35
N PRO A 63 -36.05 -4.63 -35.48
CA PRO A 63 -36.23 -5.67 -36.48
C PRO A 63 -34.94 -5.84 -37.28
N SER A 64 -34.41 -7.06 -37.32
CA SER A 64 -33.27 -7.46 -38.16
C SER A 64 -32.08 -6.48 -38.16
N PRO A 65 -31.45 -6.20 -37.00
CA PRO A 65 -30.31 -5.29 -36.95
C PRO A 65 -29.13 -5.83 -37.75
N ASP A 66 -28.46 -4.95 -38.50
CA ASP A 66 -27.26 -5.31 -39.25
C ASP A 66 -26.03 -5.47 -38.32
N ALA A 67 -25.08 -6.31 -38.75
CA ALA A 67 -23.80 -6.43 -38.06
C ALA A 67 -23.07 -5.07 -38.05
N GLY A 68 -22.61 -4.65 -36.87
CA GLY A 68 -21.97 -3.36 -36.64
C GLY A 68 -22.92 -2.25 -36.19
N LEU A 69 -24.24 -2.46 -36.17
CA LEU A 69 -25.19 -1.47 -35.66
C LEU A 69 -24.87 -1.14 -34.20
N MET A 70 -24.65 0.13 -33.88
CA MET A 70 -24.31 0.60 -32.55
C MET A 70 -25.42 1.45 -31.93
N VAL A 71 -25.74 1.18 -30.65
CA VAL A 71 -26.76 1.90 -29.88
C VAL A 71 -26.26 2.17 -28.46
N TYR A 72 -26.82 3.18 -27.81
CA TYR A 72 -26.66 3.37 -26.36
C TYR A 72 -27.90 2.81 -25.66
N ASN A 73 -27.69 1.84 -24.76
CA ASN A 73 -28.74 1.24 -23.98
C ASN A 73 -28.89 1.96 -22.64
N ARG A 74 -29.84 2.89 -22.54
CA ARG A 74 -30.07 3.68 -21.31
C ARG A 74 -30.60 2.87 -20.13
N THR A 75 -31.17 1.68 -20.36
CA THR A 75 -31.64 0.83 -19.26
C THR A 75 -30.46 0.35 -18.42
N TYR A 76 -29.34 0.00 -19.06
CA TYR A 76 -28.14 -0.50 -18.37
C TYR A 76 -26.97 0.48 -18.36
N GLY A 77 -27.01 1.53 -19.17
CA GLY A 77 -25.96 2.55 -19.25
C GLY A 77 -24.71 2.09 -20.00
N TYR A 78 -24.88 1.31 -21.08
CA TYR A 78 -23.78 0.81 -21.90
C TYR A 78 -24.00 1.08 -23.38
N PHE A 79 -22.90 1.27 -24.11
CA PHE A 79 -22.92 1.10 -25.56
C PHE A 79 -23.05 -0.38 -25.89
N ASN A 80 -23.89 -0.69 -26.87
CA ASN A 80 -24.02 -2.01 -27.45
C ASN A 80 -23.76 -1.95 -28.95
N TYR A 81 -23.14 -2.99 -29.52
CA TYR A 81 -23.15 -3.22 -30.96
C TYR A 81 -23.74 -4.59 -31.28
N PHE A 82 -24.40 -4.72 -32.43
CA PHE A 82 -24.90 -6.01 -32.91
C PHE A 82 -23.80 -6.72 -33.70
N ASN A 83 -23.45 -7.95 -33.35
CA ASN A 83 -22.38 -8.69 -34.04
C ASN A 83 -22.87 -9.53 -35.24
N GLY A 84 -24.11 -9.33 -35.67
CA GLY A 84 -24.79 -10.15 -36.68
C GLY A 84 -25.65 -11.28 -36.09
N THR A 85 -25.54 -11.55 -34.78
CA THR A 85 -26.38 -12.56 -34.10
C THR A 85 -26.89 -12.08 -32.74
N ASN A 86 -26.02 -11.44 -31.96
CA ASN A 86 -26.31 -11.01 -30.60
C ASN A 86 -25.90 -9.54 -30.38
N TRP A 87 -26.55 -8.91 -29.41
CA TRP A 87 -26.11 -7.63 -28.87
C TRP A 87 -24.93 -7.85 -27.92
N ILE A 88 -23.80 -7.24 -28.25
CA ILE A 88 -22.58 -7.26 -27.44
C ILE A 88 -22.48 -5.93 -26.69
N LEU A 89 -22.20 -5.99 -25.38
CA LEU A 89 -21.88 -4.79 -24.61
C LEU A 89 -20.44 -4.37 -24.86
N ILE A 90 -20.23 -3.07 -25.00
CA ILE A 90 -18.90 -2.47 -24.98
C ILE A 90 -18.60 -2.12 -23.53
N PRO A 91 -17.63 -2.79 -22.88
CA PRO A 91 -17.34 -2.54 -21.48
C PRO A 91 -16.80 -1.11 -21.32
N ARG A 92 -17.23 -0.43 -20.26
CA ARG A 92 -16.63 0.84 -19.84
C ARG A 92 -15.68 0.56 -18.68
N ARG A 93 -14.49 1.15 -18.73
CA ARG A 93 -13.66 1.30 -17.54
C ARG A 93 -14.04 2.62 -16.90
N HIS A 94 -14.60 2.59 -15.69
CA HIS A 94 -14.69 3.82 -14.90
C HIS A 94 -13.26 4.27 -14.64
N VAL A 95 -12.83 5.31 -15.34
CA VAL A 95 -11.62 6.05 -14.97
C VAL A 95 -12.04 6.95 -13.82
N THR A 96 -12.19 6.37 -12.64
CA THR A 96 -12.09 7.17 -11.43
C THR A 96 -10.63 7.58 -11.39
N VAL A 97 -10.31 8.76 -11.92
CA VAL A 97 -9.20 9.48 -11.31
C VAL A 97 -9.61 9.59 -9.85
N ALA A 98 -8.87 8.95 -8.94
CA ALA A 98 -9.03 9.23 -7.53
C ALA A 98 -8.86 10.75 -7.38
N SER A 99 -9.98 11.46 -7.30
CA SER A 99 -9.99 12.87 -7.01
C SER A 99 -9.69 12.94 -5.53
N ASN A 100 -8.41 13.20 -5.26
CA ASN A 100 -7.84 13.69 -4.03
C ASN A 100 -8.90 14.36 -3.12
N PRO A 101 -9.03 14.02 -1.83
CA PRO A 101 -9.64 14.97 -0.92
C PRO A 101 -8.71 16.18 -0.86
N SER A 102 -9.29 17.34 -1.10
CA SER A 102 -8.66 18.64 -1.03
C SER A 102 -8.04 18.91 0.35
N SER A 103 -6.75 18.61 0.55
CA SER A 103 -5.87 19.36 1.45
C SER A 103 -4.39 19.01 1.19
N THR A 104 -3.49 19.72 1.87
CA THR A 104 -2.08 20.07 1.60
C THR A 104 -1.05 18.96 1.29
N GLY A 105 -1.46 17.71 1.05
CA GLY A 105 -0.60 16.64 0.54
C GLY A 105 -0.74 16.51 -0.98
N SER A 106 0.38 16.50 -1.71
CA SER A 106 0.41 16.18 -3.14
C SER A 106 0.23 14.69 -3.45
N ASP A 107 0.33 13.85 -2.43
CA ASP A 107 0.48 12.41 -2.61
C ASP A 107 -0.88 11.74 -2.74
N LYS A 108 -1.14 11.13 -3.90
CA LYS A 108 -2.39 10.42 -4.18
C LYS A 108 -2.35 9.03 -3.53
N GLY A 109 -3.15 8.83 -2.48
CA GLY A 109 -3.34 7.52 -1.86
C GLY A 109 -4.23 6.58 -2.69
N VAL A 110 -4.09 5.28 -2.45
CA VAL A 110 -4.96 4.23 -2.99
C VAL A 110 -5.89 3.74 -1.89
N GLY A 111 -7.20 3.91 -2.09
CA GLY A 111 -8.24 3.31 -1.24
C GLY A 111 -8.70 1.96 -1.79
N ILE A 112 -8.79 0.94 -0.93
CA ILE A 112 -9.41 -0.35 -1.25
C ILE A 112 -10.52 -0.62 -0.25
N GLY A 113 -11.77 -0.67 -0.72
CA GLY A 113 -12.96 -0.86 0.12
C GLY A 113 -13.53 0.44 0.70
N LEU A 114 -13.16 1.58 0.13
CA LEU A 114 -13.55 2.92 0.57
C LEU A 114 -13.42 3.92 -0.59
N ASP A 115 -14.30 4.92 -0.61
CA ASP A 115 -14.33 5.95 -1.67
C ASP A 115 -13.38 7.12 -1.38
N ASP A 116 -12.97 7.30 -0.13
CA ASP A 116 -12.05 8.38 0.32
C ASP A 116 -10.97 7.83 1.27
N PRO A 117 -9.74 7.56 0.78
CA PRO A 117 -8.63 7.14 1.62
C PRO A 117 -8.21 8.23 2.61
N ASP A 118 -7.80 7.81 3.80
CA ASP A 118 -7.39 8.74 4.84
C ASP A 118 -6.14 9.51 4.39
N ASN A 119 -6.10 10.82 4.64
CA ASN A 119 -5.02 11.69 4.18
C ASN A 119 -3.64 11.34 4.77
N SER A 120 -3.60 10.55 5.85
CA SER A 120 -2.36 10.05 6.46
C SER A 120 -1.84 8.76 5.83
N ALA A 121 -2.56 8.16 4.87
CA ALA A 121 -2.23 6.85 4.30
C ALA A 121 -2.12 6.89 2.76
N LEU A 122 -0.97 6.45 2.24
CA LEU A 122 -0.82 6.17 0.80
C LEU A 122 -1.58 4.91 0.36
N LEU A 123 -1.85 3.98 1.28
CA LEU A 123 -2.67 2.80 1.05
C LEU A 123 -3.61 2.62 2.24
N HIS A 124 -4.91 2.85 2.03
CA HIS A 124 -5.95 2.61 3.02
C HIS A 124 -6.77 1.38 2.58
N ILE A 125 -6.81 0.35 3.40
CA ILE A 125 -7.60 -0.87 3.15
C ILE A 125 -8.62 -0.99 4.27
N ASN A 126 -9.92 -0.98 3.93
CA ASN A 126 -10.99 -1.17 4.89
C ASN A 126 -11.86 -2.38 4.49
N ALA A 127 -11.86 -3.42 5.32
CA ALA A 127 -12.68 -4.61 5.13
C ALA A 127 -12.95 -5.31 6.46
N ASN A 128 -14.19 -5.77 6.68
CA ASN A 128 -14.59 -6.43 7.93
C ASN A 128 -14.22 -7.92 8.00
N ASN A 129 -13.81 -8.52 6.88
CA ASN A 129 -13.56 -9.96 6.77
C ASN A 129 -12.45 -10.32 5.77
N LYS A 130 -11.60 -9.36 5.40
CA LYS A 130 -10.46 -9.55 4.49
C LYS A 130 -9.23 -8.86 5.06
N GLY A 131 -8.06 -9.35 4.68
CA GLY A 131 -6.78 -8.71 4.99
C GLY A 131 -5.94 -8.49 3.73
N LEU A 132 -4.72 -8.02 3.92
CA LEU A 132 -3.74 -7.88 2.86
C LEU A 132 -3.01 -9.21 2.62
N LEU A 133 -3.15 -9.79 1.43
CA LEU A 133 -2.26 -10.85 0.96
C LEU A 133 -1.00 -10.24 0.38
N LEU A 134 0.13 -10.49 1.03
CA LEU A 134 1.45 -10.14 0.51
C LEU A 134 1.85 -11.09 -0.63
N PRO A 135 2.80 -10.70 -1.51
CA PRO A 135 3.38 -11.62 -2.48
C PRO A 135 3.86 -12.91 -1.80
N ARG A 136 3.39 -14.06 -2.28
CA ARG A 136 3.74 -15.37 -1.73
C ARG A 136 4.88 -15.94 -2.55
N ILE A 137 6.04 -16.12 -1.92
CA ILE A 137 7.26 -16.56 -2.61
C ILE A 137 7.79 -17.83 -1.95
N ALA A 138 8.11 -18.83 -2.76
CA ALA A 138 8.66 -20.11 -2.31
C ALA A 138 10.14 -19.97 -1.91
N ASP A 139 10.93 -19.40 -2.82
CA ASP A 139 12.37 -19.19 -2.65
C ASP A 139 12.71 -17.82 -2.06
N VAL A 140 13.95 -17.66 -1.62
CA VAL A 140 14.46 -16.37 -1.16
C VAL A 140 14.76 -15.49 -2.37
N ILE A 141 14.29 -14.24 -2.36
CA ILE A 141 14.71 -13.24 -3.35
C ILE A 141 16.20 -12.94 -3.11
N ALA A 142 17.05 -13.16 -4.12
CA ALA A 142 18.50 -13.06 -3.99
C ALA A 142 19.02 -11.61 -3.88
N THR A 143 18.37 -10.66 -4.54
CA THR A 143 18.77 -9.23 -4.57
C THR A 143 17.59 -8.30 -4.27
N PRO A 144 17.00 -8.36 -3.07
CA PRO A 144 15.85 -7.52 -2.73
C PRO A 144 16.30 -6.08 -2.40
N PRO A 145 15.47 -5.07 -2.72
CA PRO A 145 15.66 -3.73 -2.19
C PRO A 145 15.36 -3.69 -0.69
N THR A 146 16.03 -2.80 0.05
CA THR A 146 15.70 -2.48 1.45
C THR A 146 14.23 -2.13 1.59
N GLY A 147 13.57 -2.68 2.59
CA GLY A 147 12.14 -2.47 2.83
C GLY A 147 11.23 -3.45 2.10
N CYS A 148 11.75 -4.36 1.28
CA CYS A 148 10.92 -5.37 0.61
C CYS A 148 10.22 -6.27 1.64
N ILE A 149 8.91 -6.51 1.45
CA ILE A 149 8.08 -7.34 2.32
C ILE A 149 7.37 -8.41 1.49
N TYR A 150 7.43 -9.67 1.92
CA TYR A 150 6.71 -10.77 1.29
C TYR A 150 6.32 -11.85 2.30
N TYR A 151 5.40 -12.74 1.91
CA TYR A 151 5.09 -13.95 2.67
C TYR A 151 5.90 -15.13 2.13
N ARG A 152 6.84 -15.64 2.93
CA ARG A 152 7.65 -16.81 2.56
C ARG A 152 6.88 -18.09 2.80
N GLN A 153 6.60 -18.83 1.74
CA GLN A 153 5.80 -20.05 1.80
C GLN A 153 6.53 -21.19 2.51
N ALA A 154 7.85 -21.29 2.37
CA ALA A 154 8.64 -22.34 3.02
C ALA A 154 8.61 -22.26 4.56
N SER A 155 8.53 -21.04 5.12
CA SER A 155 8.53 -20.83 6.57
C SER A 155 7.17 -20.36 7.12
N ASN A 156 6.20 -20.09 6.26
CA ASN A 156 4.90 -19.51 6.61
C ASN A 156 5.01 -18.18 7.39
N LYS A 157 5.98 -17.32 7.02
CA LYS A 157 6.26 -16.06 7.74
C LYS A 157 6.27 -14.87 6.81
N VAL A 158 5.87 -13.71 7.34
CA VAL A 158 6.15 -12.42 6.72
C VAL A 158 7.65 -12.13 6.89
N ARG A 159 8.30 -11.74 5.79
CA ARG A 159 9.71 -11.40 5.74
C ARG A 159 9.86 -9.93 5.38
N PHE A 160 10.84 -9.26 6.00
CA PHE A 160 11.25 -7.89 5.69
C PHE A 160 12.74 -7.87 5.41
N TYR A 161 13.16 -7.23 4.33
CA TYR A 161 14.59 -7.08 4.05
C TYR A 161 15.09 -5.77 4.65
N ASP A 162 16.01 -5.85 5.61
CA ASP A 162 16.55 -4.67 6.33
C ASP A 162 17.68 -3.95 5.58
N GLY A 163 18.01 -4.41 4.37
CA GLY A 163 19.13 -3.93 3.56
C GLY A 163 20.35 -4.84 3.59
N THR A 164 20.45 -5.72 4.60
CA THR A 164 21.55 -6.67 4.77
C THR A 164 21.05 -8.12 4.73
N ALA A 165 19.94 -8.41 5.39
CA ALA A 165 19.38 -9.75 5.51
C ALA A 165 17.85 -9.74 5.57
N TRP A 166 17.27 -10.90 5.29
CA TRP A 166 15.85 -11.12 5.49
C TRP A 166 15.54 -11.38 6.97
N GLN A 167 14.77 -10.48 7.55
CA GLN A 167 14.21 -10.58 8.90
C GLN A 167 12.83 -11.25 8.86
N THR A 168 12.48 -11.97 9.92
CA THR A 168 11.12 -12.47 10.13
C THR A 168 10.32 -11.40 10.87
N LEU A 169 9.24 -10.91 10.27
CA LEU A 169 8.26 -10.08 10.96
C LEU A 169 7.29 -11.01 11.69
N SER A 170 7.68 -11.34 12.92
CA SER A 170 7.00 -12.15 13.94
C SER A 170 7.05 -13.68 13.81
N ASP A 171 7.37 -14.29 14.94
CA ASP A 171 6.69 -15.46 15.48
C ASP A 171 6.43 -15.34 16.99
N SER A 172 7.15 -14.44 17.64
CA SER A 172 6.93 -14.13 19.03
C SER A 172 5.76 -13.12 19.13
N ALA A 173 4.59 -13.56 19.60
CA ALA A 173 3.97 -12.79 20.69
C ALA A 173 5.10 -12.45 21.66
N LEU A 174 5.16 -11.30 22.32
CA LEU A 174 6.21 -11.01 23.30
C LEU A 174 6.23 -12.11 24.39
N THR A 175 6.88 -13.22 24.09
CA THR A 175 6.98 -14.49 24.79
C THR A 175 8.47 -14.82 24.93
N ALA A 176 9.34 -14.06 24.26
CA ALA A 176 10.50 -13.56 24.97
C ALA A 176 9.99 -12.71 26.14
N LYS A 177 9.93 -13.32 27.34
CA LYS A 177 10.58 -12.65 28.48
C LYS A 177 11.84 -12.01 27.92
N ASN A 178 12.13 -10.77 28.29
CA ASN A 178 13.43 -10.15 28.06
C ASN A 178 14.49 -11.27 28.05
N THR A 179 15.13 -11.53 26.91
CA THR A 179 16.28 -12.45 26.87
C THR A 179 17.49 -11.78 27.54
N SER A 180 17.32 -10.56 28.05
CA SER A 180 17.93 -10.21 29.33
C SER A 180 17.22 -10.96 30.46
N THR A 181 17.83 -12.06 30.92
CA THR A 181 17.89 -12.47 32.33
C THR A 181 16.66 -12.21 33.20
N GLY A 182 15.87 -13.25 33.46
CA GLY A 182 15.02 -13.26 34.66
C GLY A 182 14.34 -14.61 34.88
N VAL A 183 14.95 -15.53 35.64
CA VAL A 183 14.37 -16.88 35.81
C VAL A 183 14.51 -17.39 37.25
N ALA A 184 13.39 -17.35 37.98
CA ALA A 184 12.91 -18.15 39.13
C ALA A 184 13.89 -18.87 40.11
N ALA A 185 15.05 -19.35 39.68
CA ALA A 185 16.19 -19.53 40.56
C ALA A 185 16.73 -18.16 41.03
N GLY A 186 16.85 -17.19 40.12
CA GLY A 186 17.24 -15.81 40.39
C GLY A 186 17.49 -15.05 39.08
N VAL A 187 17.99 -13.82 39.18
CA VAL A 187 18.56 -13.11 38.04
C VAL A 187 20.03 -13.54 37.96
N ILE A 188 20.47 -14.15 36.84
CA ILE A 188 21.91 -14.29 36.57
C ILE A 188 22.36 -13.10 35.74
N ILE A 189 23.54 -12.55 36.02
CA ILE A 189 24.26 -11.66 35.11
C ILE A 189 25.53 -12.41 34.70
N GLY A 190 25.55 -12.90 33.44
CA GLY A 190 26.56 -13.83 32.94
C GLY A 190 25.94 -15.02 32.21
N THR A 191 26.68 -16.13 32.13
CA THR A 191 26.23 -17.39 31.51
C THR A 191 26.11 -18.50 32.57
N GLY A 192 25.24 -19.50 32.33
CA GLY A 192 25.02 -20.63 33.24
C GLY A 192 23.72 -20.54 34.06
N THR A 193 23.68 -21.25 35.19
CA THR A 193 22.52 -21.36 36.08
C THR A 193 22.79 -20.69 37.43
N VAL A 194 21.79 -19.98 37.98
CA VAL A 194 21.85 -19.40 39.33
C VAL A 194 21.89 -20.51 40.40
N ALA A 195 22.71 -20.34 41.44
CA ALA A 195 22.78 -21.21 42.62
C ALA A 195 21.45 -21.28 43.37
N ALA A 196 21.13 -22.46 43.93
CA ALA A 196 19.80 -22.72 44.52
C ALA A 196 19.42 -21.78 45.67
N SER A 197 20.40 -21.23 46.40
CA SER A 197 20.19 -20.30 47.51
C SER A 197 20.22 -18.82 47.11
N ALA A 198 20.48 -18.48 45.83
CA ALA A 198 20.67 -17.10 45.39
C ALA A 198 19.49 -16.63 44.53
N LYS A 199 18.95 -15.43 44.83
CA LYS A 199 17.95 -14.77 43.96
C LYS A 199 18.57 -13.80 42.95
N LEU A 200 19.85 -13.47 43.10
CA LEU A 200 20.67 -12.73 42.15
C LEU A 200 22.08 -13.32 42.20
N GLU A 201 22.63 -13.72 41.06
CA GLU A 201 24.02 -14.19 40.94
C GLU A 201 24.73 -13.45 39.80
N ILE A 202 25.95 -12.97 40.08
CA ILE A 202 26.82 -12.35 39.08
C ILE A 202 27.97 -13.31 38.84
N LYS A 203 27.92 -14.03 37.71
CA LYS A 203 28.87 -15.10 37.38
C LYS A 203 29.81 -14.65 36.27
N THR A 204 30.86 -13.94 36.66
CA THR A 204 31.85 -13.30 35.78
C THR A 204 33.27 -13.46 36.35
N THR A 205 34.30 -13.54 35.49
CA THR A 205 35.70 -13.72 35.93
C THR A 205 36.46 -12.40 36.14
N ASP A 206 35.92 -11.28 35.67
CA ASP A 206 36.61 -9.99 35.58
C ASP A 206 35.71 -8.80 35.99
N LYS A 207 34.53 -9.08 36.55
CA LYS A 207 33.52 -8.10 36.98
C LYS A 207 32.88 -8.55 38.30
N CYS A 208 32.36 -7.59 39.06
CA CYS A 208 31.77 -7.79 40.39
C CYS A 208 30.52 -6.91 40.57
N LEU A 209 29.78 -7.12 41.66
CA LEU A 209 28.71 -6.21 42.09
C LEU A 209 29.31 -4.90 42.62
N LEU A 210 28.91 -3.77 42.04
CA LEU A 210 29.12 -2.45 42.64
C LEU A 210 27.81 -2.01 43.30
N ILE A 211 27.79 -1.96 44.63
CA ILE A 211 26.64 -1.47 45.40
C ILE A 211 26.62 0.07 45.41
N PRO A 212 25.48 0.71 45.74
CA PRO A 212 25.40 2.17 45.85
C PRO A 212 26.53 2.76 46.71
N ARG A 213 27.17 3.83 46.22
CA ARG A 213 28.23 4.56 46.92
C ARG A 213 27.77 5.98 47.19
N MET A 214 27.83 6.41 48.43
CA MET A 214 27.34 7.74 48.80
C MET A 214 28.01 8.28 50.06
N THR A 215 27.90 9.59 50.30
CA THR A 215 28.36 10.25 51.52
C THR A 215 27.45 9.94 52.71
N SER A 216 27.92 10.19 53.94
CA SER A 216 27.09 10.07 55.15
C SER A 216 25.85 10.97 55.05
N ALA A 217 26.01 12.20 54.54
CA ALA A 217 24.89 13.11 54.33
C ALA A 217 23.85 12.57 53.33
N GLN A 218 24.28 11.92 52.25
CA GLN A 218 23.36 11.32 51.26
C GLN A 218 22.67 10.06 51.81
N ARG A 219 23.40 9.23 52.56
CA ARG A 219 22.85 8.05 53.24
C ARG A 219 21.76 8.44 54.24
N ASP A 220 22.01 9.47 55.04
CA ASP A 220 21.09 9.92 56.09
C ASP A 220 19.83 10.61 55.53
N LEU A 221 19.85 10.94 54.23
CA LEU A 221 18.68 11.41 53.49
C LEU A 221 17.83 10.29 52.88
N ILE A 222 18.23 9.02 52.97
CA ILE A 222 17.40 7.91 52.49
C ILE A 222 16.17 7.82 53.40
N PRO A 223 14.95 8.05 52.88
CA PRO A 223 13.75 7.97 53.70
C PRO A 223 13.40 6.50 53.97
N SER A 224 13.18 6.16 55.24
CA SER A 224 12.76 4.81 55.68
C SER A 224 13.58 3.68 55.04
N PRO A 225 14.91 3.64 55.22
CA PRO A 225 15.75 2.60 54.62
C PRO A 225 15.32 1.22 55.12
N ALA A 226 15.30 0.25 54.20
CA ALA A 226 14.92 -1.11 54.52
C ALA A 226 15.99 -1.80 55.39
N GLU A 227 15.56 -2.70 56.27
CA GLU A 227 16.48 -3.55 57.02
C GLU A 227 17.31 -4.42 56.07
N GLY A 228 18.62 -4.48 56.31
CA GLY A 228 19.59 -5.15 55.44
C GLY A 228 20.02 -4.34 54.21
N LEU A 229 19.60 -3.08 54.05
CA LEU A 229 20.04 -2.23 52.94
C LEU A 229 21.55 -2.00 53.01
N LEU A 230 22.28 -2.35 51.94
CA LEU A 230 23.74 -2.28 51.84
C LEU A 230 24.19 -1.12 50.95
N LEU A 231 25.22 -0.41 51.39
CA LEU A 231 25.92 0.61 50.60
C LEU A 231 27.39 0.72 51.01
N TYR A 232 28.16 1.46 50.22
CA TYR A 232 29.52 1.86 50.58
C TYR A 232 29.53 3.36 50.91
N ASN A 233 29.91 3.70 52.14
CA ASN A 233 30.03 5.09 52.57
C ASN A 233 31.39 5.65 52.18
N THR A 234 31.39 6.72 51.38
CA THR A 234 32.62 7.32 50.84
C THR A 234 33.30 8.30 51.77
N ASN A 235 32.63 8.78 52.83
CA ASN A 235 33.30 9.57 53.87
C ASN A 235 34.09 8.67 54.81
N ASP A 236 33.45 7.58 55.24
CA ASP A 236 34.02 6.66 56.22
C ASP A 236 34.94 5.62 55.56
N ASN A 237 34.86 5.47 54.23
CA ASN A 237 35.54 4.43 53.44
C ASN A 237 35.22 3.01 53.92
N GLN A 238 33.96 2.78 54.29
CA GLN A 238 33.49 1.50 54.83
C GLN A 238 32.19 1.07 54.16
N MET A 239 31.99 -0.25 54.04
CA MET A 239 30.68 -0.82 53.75
C MET A 239 29.78 -0.66 54.98
N GLN A 240 28.55 -0.21 54.76
CA GLN A 240 27.55 -0.02 55.80
C GLN A 240 26.25 -0.73 55.45
N TYR A 241 25.53 -1.17 56.47
CA TYR A 241 24.21 -1.77 56.35
C TYR A 241 23.24 -1.19 57.38
N PHE A 242 21.97 -1.13 57.02
CA PHE A 242 20.92 -0.62 57.90
C PHE A 242 20.26 -1.74 58.68
N VAL A 243 20.17 -1.62 60.00
CA VAL A 243 19.46 -2.58 60.87
C VAL A 243 18.97 -1.87 62.12
N ALA A 244 17.80 -2.26 62.64
CA ALA A 244 17.23 -1.72 63.89
C ALA A 244 17.27 -0.17 63.95
N ASN A 245 16.82 0.47 62.86
CA ASN A 245 16.77 1.92 62.68
C ASN A 245 18.13 2.67 62.74
N ASN A 246 19.25 1.97 62.55
CA ASN A 246 20.59 2.55 62.61
C ASN A 246 21.51 1.99 61.50
N TRP A 247 22.56 2.75 61.18
CA TRP A 247 23.61 2.33 60.24
C TRP A 247 24.81 1.76 60.99
N TYR A 248 25.26 0.57 60.58
CA TYR A 248 26.43 -0.09 61.13
C TYR A 248 27.47 -0.30 60.04
N TYR A 249 28.74 -0.26 60.41
CA TYR A 249 29.84 -0.65 59.51
C TYR A 249 30.08 -2.16 59.59
N LEU A 250 30.47 -2.75 58.47
CA LEU A 250 30.93 -4.12 58.44
C LEU A 250 32.36 -4.16 59.00
N LYS A 251 32.57 -4.76 60.18
CA LYS A 251 33.90 -4.97 60.77
C LYS A 251 34.27 -6.44 60.78
N PHE A 252 35.54 -6.71 60.57
CA PHE A 252 36.15 -8.01 60.80
C PHE A 252 37.03 -7.86 62.04
N ASP A 253 36.73 -8.65 63.06
CA ASP A 253 37.48 -8.70 64.31
C ASP A 253 38.74 -9.57 64.13
#